data_AF-A0A7C5RFD2-F1
#
_entry.id   AF-A0A7C5RFD2-F1
#
_cell.length_a   1.000
_cell.length_b   1.000
_cell.length_c   1.000
_cell.angle_alpha   90.00
_cell.angle_beta   90.00
_cell.angle_gamma   90.00
#
_symmetry.space_group_name_H-M   'P 1'
#
loop_
_entity.id
_entity.type
_entity.pdbx_description
1 polymer ?
#
loop_
_entity_poly.entity_id
_entity_poly.type
_entity_poly.pdbx_seq_one_letter_code
_entity_poly.pdbx_strand_id
1 'polypeptide(L)'
;MGKINEEKVINLVKEYQEGNKSVLNTIIKEISLYVYNFPLIMYNRPRDEASEFFIYFMERIENVVRNFKDKGYRFTTYLTASLINHYKNFLLTNHKTIKVIYESELNEINIFYILNEENTPQDEILQKAIKFFNELDEFSKLIVKTFIFELTPEDLKLISKYTNKPIEKVIKEYEEILSKVSKKYQKRKKLIESINQKPSRSKLEKLKRINTLCSYSDVANLLGITVSNVGVSLKRIRDKFKNYAYKNLSTL
;
A
#
# COMPACT_ATOMS: atom_id res chain seq x y z
N MET A 1 -9.50 4.50 -16.16
CA MET A 1 -8.46 3.49 -16.50
C MET A 1 -8.68 3.12 -17.96
N GLY A 2 -7.64 2.85 -18.76
CA GLY A 2 -7.83 2.44 -20.15
C GLY A 2 -8.70 1.17 -20.23
N LYS A 3 -9.53 1.01 -21.27
CA LYS A 3 -10.37 -0.19 -21.39
C LYS A 3 -9.57 -1.30 -22.07
N ILE A 4 -9.39 -2.43 -21.39
CA ILE A 4 -8.77 -3.64 -21.95
C ILE A 4 -9.87 -4.52 -22.56
N ASN A 5 -9.63 -5.05 -23.76
CA ASN A 5 -10.47 -6.09 -24.35
C ASN A 5 -10.05 -7.45 -23.78
N GLU A 6 -10.84 -7.97 -22.83
CA GLU A 6 -10.52 -9.19 -22.07
C GLU A 6 -10.32 -10.41 -22.96
N GLU A 7 -11.29 -10.73 -23.84
CA GLU A 7 -11.22 -11.91 -24.70
C GLU A 7 -10.02 -11.86 -25.64
N LYS A 8 -9.80 -10.69 -26.25
CA LYS A 8 -8.66 -10.48 -27.14
C LYS A 8 -7.34 -10.69 -26.40
N VAL A 9 -7.17 -10.09 -25.23
CA VAL A 9 -5.92 -10.19 -24.47
C VAL A 9 -5.69 -11.60 -23.93
N ILE A 10 -6.73 -12.29 -23.46
CA ILE A 10 -6.62 -13.69 -23.02
C ILE A 10 -6.15 -14.60 -24.16
N ASN A 11 -6.71 -14.44 -25.36
CA ASN A 11 -6.30 -15.24 -26.53
C ASN A 11 -4.83 -14.96 -26.90
N LEU A 12 -4.43 -13.69 -26.94
CA LEU A 12 -3.04 -13.32 -27.20
C LEU A 12 -2.08 -13.89 -26.14
N VAL A 13 -2.48 -13.89 -24.86
CA VAL A 13 -1.67 -14.47 -23.78
C VAL A 13 -1.51 -15.99 -23.95
N LYS A 14 -2.57 -16.69 -24.37
CA LYS A 14 -2.50 -18.13 -24.68
C LYS A 14 -1.54 -18.41 -25.84
N GLU A 15 -1.67 -17.70 -26.95
CA GLU A 15 -0.74 -17.82 -28.09
C GLU A 15 0.72 -17.59 -27.68
N TYR A 16 0.96 -16.59 -26.83
CA TYR A 16 2.29 -16.32 -26.29
C TYR A 16 2.82 -17.49 -25.44
N GLN A 17 1.99 -18.06 -24.56
CA GLN A 17 2.34 -19.19 -23.70
C GLN A 17 2.56 -20.49 -24.48
N GLU A 18 1.91 -20.65 -25.63
CA GLU A 18 2.09 -21.78 -26.57
C GLU A 18 3.37 -21.65 -27.43
N GLY A 19 4.07 -20.52 -27.34
CA GLY A 19 5.39 -20.31 -27.95
C GLY A 19 5.44 -19.23 -29.03
N ASN A 20 4.31 -18.61 -29.37
CA ASN A 20 4.29 -17.51 -30.32
C ASN A 20 4.79 -16.20 -29.68
N LYS A 21 6.11 -16.02 -29.59
CA LYS A 21 6.70 -14.83 -28.96
C LYS A 21 6.36 -13.51 -29.66
N SER A 22 5.97 -13.56 -30.94
CA SER A 22 5.70 -12.36 -31.74
C SER A 22 4.48 -11.56 -31.25
N VAL A 23 3.54 -12.20 -30.55
CA VAL A 23 2.31 -11.54 -30.05
C VAL A 23 2.53 -10.70 -28.81
N LEU A 24 3.70 -10.78 -28.15
CA LEU A 24 4.00 -10.02 -26.93
C LEU A 24 3.85 -8.51 -27.14
N ASN A 25 4.31 -7.99 -28.29
CA ASN A 25 4.18 -6.56 -28.62
C ASN A 25 2.71 -6.14 -28.76
N THR A 26 1.87 -7.01 -29.27
CA THR A 26 0.42 -6.78 -29.37
C THR A 26 -0.22 -6.76 -27.99
N ILE A 27 0.16 -7.68 -27.10
CA ILE A 27 -0.32 -7.69 -25.70
C ILE A 27 0.08 -6.38 -25.00
N ILE A 28 1.36 -5.98 -25.11
CA ILE A 28 1.86 -4.74 -24.51
C ILE A 28 1.05 -3.54 -25.01
N LYS A 29 0.79 -3.44 -26.31
CA LYS A 29 0.01 -2.32 -26.88
C LYS A 29 -1.40 -2.25 -26.30
N GLU A 30 -2.07 -3.38 -26.14
CA GLU A 30 -3.43 -3.45 -25.57
C GLU A 30 -3.49 -3.00 -24.10
N ILE A 31 -2.43 -3.27 -23.33
CA ILE A 31 -2.43 -3.02 -21.87
C ILE A 31 -1.68 -1.74 -21.47
N SER A 32 -0.88 -1.16 -22.36
CA SER A 32 0.04 -0.04 -22.03
C SER A 32 -0.67 1.15 -21.40
N LEU A 33 -1.82 1.56 -21.96
CA LEU A 33 -2.57 2.68 -21.41
C LEU A 33 -3.17 2.36 -20.02
N TYR A 34 -3.49 1.08 -19.76
CA TYR A 34 -3.95 0.63 -18.46
C TYR A 34 -2.82 0.71 -17.42
N VAL A 35 -1.64 0.19 -17.77
CA VAL A 35 -0.44 0.22 -16.92
C VAL A 35 0.00 1.64 -16.64
N TYR A 36 0.08 2.51 -17.66
CA TYR A 36 0.51 3.90 -17.49
C TYR A 36 -0.40 4.68 -16.56
N ASN A 37 -1.72 4.51 -16.72
CA ASN A 37 -2.70 5.21 -15.88
C ASN A 37 -2.84 4.61 -14.48
N PHE A 38 -2.21 3.46 -14.19
CA PHE A 38 -2.39 2.78 -12.92
C PHE A 38 -1.94 3.64 -11.71
N PRO A 39 -0.71 4.22 -11.67
CA PRO A 39 -0.31 5.09 -10.54
C PRO A 39 -1.14 6.36 -10.43
N LEU A 40 -1.56 6.92 -11.57
CA LEU A 40 -2.38 8.14 -11.63
C LEU A 40 -3.74 7.91 -10.95
N ILE A 41 -4.38 6.78 -11.25
CA ILE A 41 -5.76 6.52 -10.82
C ILE A 41 -5.81 5.85 -9.44
N MET A 42 -4.92 4.88 -9.20
CA MET A 42 -4.96 4.09 -7.97
C MET A 42 -4.28 4.78 -6.79
N TYR A 43 -3.30 5.66 -7.07
CA TYR A 43 -2.47 6.30 -6.04
C TYR A 43 -2.37 7.81 -6.18
N ASN A 44 -3.11 8.42 -7.11
CA ASN A 44 -3.12 9.86 -7.38
C ASN A 44 -1.71 10.46 -7.56
N ARG A 45 -0.81 9.72 -8.23
CA ARG A 45 0.56 10.17 -8.45
C ARG A 45 0.70 11.14 -9.62
N PRO A 46 1.75 11.98 -9.65
CA PRO A 46 2.05 12.81 -10.80
C PRO A 46 2.44 11.97 -12.03
N ARG A 47 2.32 12.58 -13.21
CA ARG A 47 2.63 11.92 -14.50
C ARG A 47 4.08 11.47 -14.61
N ASP A 48 5.00 12.17 -13.96
CA ASP A 48 6.42 11.82 -13.97
C ASP A 48 6.64 10.47 -13.28
N GLU A 49 6.12 10.28 -12.07
CA GLU A 49 6.17 9.00 -11.35
C GLU A 49 5.42 7.88 -12.09
N ALA A 50 4.30 8.19 -12.74
CA ALA A 50 3.58 7.22 -13.55
C ALA A 50 4.41 6.75 -14.76
N SER A 51 5.18 7.66 -15.36
CA SER A 51 6.08 7.37 -16.48
C SER A 51 7.26 6.49 -16.02
N GLU A 52 7.85 6.80 -14.86
CA GLU A 52 8.90 5.98 -14.26
C GLU A 52 8.42 4.58 -13.92
N PHE A 53 7.25 4.46 -13.30
CA PHE A 53 6.67 3.14 -12.99
C PHE A 53 6.35 2.36 -14.26
N PHE A 54 5.81 3.02 -15.29
CA PHE A 54 5.51 2.38 -16.55
C PHE A 54 6.76 1.72 -17.13
N ILE A 55 7.89 2.45 -17.20
CA ILE A 55 9.18 1.91 -17.68
C ILE A 55 9.61 0.72 -16.81
N TYR A 56 9.58 0.88 -15.48
CA TYR A 56 9.90 -0.20 -14.55
C TYR A 56 9.06 -1.46 -14.76
N PHE A 57 7.76 -1.32 -15.01
CA PHE A 57 6.86 -2.44 -15.19
C PHE A 57 7.03 -3.10 -16.55
N MET A 58 7.32 -2.34 -17.61
CA MET A 58 7.54 -2.87 -18.96
C MET A 58 8.70 -3.86 -19.03
N GLU A 59 9.76 -3.68 -18.23
CA GLU A 59 10.86 -4.67 -18.13
C GLU A 59 10.42 -6.03 -17.56
N ARG A 60 9.27 -6.07 -16.87
CA ARG A 60 8.78 -7.23 -16.12
C ARG A 60 7.51 -7.82 -16.74
N ILE A 61 6.95 -7.17 -17.76
CA ILE A 61 5.65 -7.51 -18.33
C ILE A 61 5.65 -8.92 -18.93
N GLU A 62 6.75 -9.34 -19.55
CA GLU A 62 6.86 -10.66 -20.15
C GLU A 62 6.64 -11.77 -19.12
N ASN A 63 7.22 -11.61 -17.92
CA ASN A 63 7.03 -12.57 -16.83
C ASN A 63 5.60 -12.53 -16.27
N VAL A 64 4.96 -11.36 -16.24
CA VAL A 64 3.54 -11.25 -15.84
C VAL A 64 2.65 -11.99 -16.84
N VAL A 65 2.81 -11.73 -18.13
CA VAL A 65 2.05 -12.41 -19.20
C VAL A 65 2.26 -13.92 -19.15
N ARG A 66 3.51 -14.38 -19.01
CA ARG A 66 3.86 -15.81 -18.96
C ARG A 66 3.20 -16.54 -17.79
N ASN A 67 3.04 -15.88 -16.65
CA ASN A 67 2.54 -16.52 -15.42
C ASN A 67 1.01 -16.41 -15.23
N PHE A 68 0.31 -15.77 -16.16
CA PHE A 68 -1.15 -15.74 -16.13
C PHE A 68 -1.72 -17.15 -16.27
N LYS A 69 -2.69 -17.50 -15.44
CA LYS A 69 -3.44 -18.77 -15.55
C LYS A 69 -4.90 -18.44 -15.75
N ASP A 70 -5.43 -18.83 -16.90
CA ASP A 70 -6.84 -18.70 -17.21
C ASP A 70 -7.66 -19.71 -16.39
N LYS A 71 -8.06 -19.28 -15.18
CA LYS A 71 -8.95 -20.02 -14.28
C LYS A 71 -10.38 -19.44 -14.29
N GLY A 72 -10.76 -18.75 -15.38
CA GLY A 72 -12.06 -18.04 -15.48
C GLY A 72 -12.07 -16.64 -14.86
N TYR A 73 -10.92 -16.10 -14.46
CA TYR A 73 -10.80 -14.72 -13.99
C TYR A 73 -10.47 -13.77 -15.14
N ARG A 74 -10.94 -12.52 -15.06
CA ARG A 74 -10.59 -11.45 -16.02
C ARG A 74 -9.10 -11.18 -16.00
N PHE A 75 -8.49 -10.96 -17.17
CA PHE A 75 -7.08 -10.64 -17.29
C PHE A 75 -6.75 -9.31 -16.61
N THR A 76 -7.65 -8.33 -16.68
CA THR A 76 -7.49 -7.06 -15.94
C THR A 76 -7.34 -7.27 -14.44
N THR A 77 -8.03 -8.25 -13.86
CA THR A 77 -7.96 -8.54 -12.42
C THR A 77 -6.58 -9.05 -12.05
N TYR A 78 -6.07 -10.01 -12.81
CA TYR A 78 -4.71 -10.53 -12.68
C TYR A 78 -3.67 -9.42 -12.87
N LEU A 79 -3.78 -8.66 -13.96
CA LEU A 79 -2.86 -7.58 -14.29
C LEU A 79 -2.84 -6.51 -13.19
N THR A 80 -4.00 -6.17 -12.61
CA THR A 80 -4.09 -5.19 -11.51
C THR A 80 -3.40 -5.70 -10.26
N ALA A 81 -3.59 -6.97 -9.89
CA ALA A 81 -2.87 -7.57 -8.76
C ALA A 81 -1.35 -7.55 -8.99
N SER A 82 -0.90 -7.90 -10.20
CA SER A 82 0.51 -7.78 -10.59
C SER A 82 1.01 -6.33 -10.50
N LEU A 83 0.26 -5.36 -11.02
CA LEU A 83 0.60 -3.94 -10.98
C LEU A 83 0.72 -3.42 -9.55
N ILE A 84 -0.19 -3.81 -8.64
CA ILE A 84 -0.10 -3.45 -7.22
C ILE A 84 1.22 -3.95 -6.62
N ASN A 85 1.57 -5.22 -6.83
CA ASN A 85 2.78 -5.81 -6.27
C ASN A 85 4.04 -5.19 -6.88
N HIS A 86 4.05 -4.98 -8.19
CA HIS A 86 5.15 -4.32 -8.87
C HIS A 86 5.27 -2.84 -8.50
N TYR A 87 4.17 -2.13 -8.30
CA TYR A 87 4.17 -0.74 -7.89
C TYR A 87 4.67 -0.59 -6.46
N LYS A 88 4.25 -1.48 -5.55
CA LYS A 88 4.87 -1.59 -4.22
C LYS A 88 6.37 -1.74 -4.38
N ASN A 89 6.84 -2.76 -5.12
CA ASN A 89 8.26 -3.00 -5.34
C ASN A 89 9.00 -1.83 -6.01
N PHE A 90 8.36 -1.14 -6.95
CA PHE A 90 8.88 0.07 -7.58
C PHE A 90 9.13 1.15 -6.54
N LEU A 91 8.15 1.43 -5.68
CA LEU A 91 8.34 2.34 -4.54
C LEU A 91 9.45 1.84 -3.61
N LEU A 92 9.58 0.52 -3.38
CA LEU A 92 10.67 -0.05 -2.59
C LEU A 92 12.06 0.14 -3.22
N THR A 93 12.13 0.24 -4.55
CA THR A 93 13.39 0.25 -5.32
C THR A 93 13.83 1.69 -5.62
N ASN A 94 12.91 2.56 -6.05
CA ASN A 94 13.16 3.99 -6.27
C ASN A 94 13.30 4.75 -4.95
N HIS A 95 12.62 4.29 -3.90
CA HIS A 95 12.92 4.67 -2.52
C HIS A 95 13.60 3.50 -1.81
N LYS A 96 14.93 3.33 -2.01
CA LYS A 96 15.82 2.32 -1.37
C LYS A 96 15.71 2.21 0.17
N THR A 97 14.85 3.00 0.80
CA THR A 97 14.54 3.05 2.23
C THR A 97 13.43 2.06 2.64
N ILE A 98 12.60 1.57 1.71
CA ILE A 98 11.30 0.93 2.03
C ILE A 98 11.31 -0.60 2.08
N LYS A 99 12.33 -1.28 1.54
CA LYS A 99 12.38 -2.76 1.52
C LYS A 99 12.41 -3.42 2.92
N VAL A 100 12.81 -2.71 3.98
CA VAL A 100 12.91 -3.25 5.37
C VAL A 100 11.81 -2.70 6.30
N ILE A 101 10.96 -1.81 5.77
CA ILE A 101 9.85 -1.16 6.46
C ILE A 101 8.66 -2.14 6.53
N TYR A 102 8.31 -2.76 5.40
CA TYR A 102 7.07 -3.53 5.30
C TYR A 102 7.04 -4.84 6.09
N GLU A 103 8.13 -5.61 6.16
CA GLU A 103 8.09 -6.96 6.78
C GLU A 103 8.06 -6.93 8.32
N SER A 104 8.52 -5.84 8.96
CA SER A 104 8.60 -5.76 10.43
C SER A 104 7.60 -4.79 11.06
N GLU A 105 7.10 -3.80 10.32
CA GLU A 105 6.25 -2.72 10.87
C GLU A 105 4.77 -2.93 10.58
N LEU A 106 4.45 -3.80 9.62
CA LEU A 106 3.13 -4.39 9.56
C LEU A 106 2.84 -5.12 10.88
N ASN A 107 3.78 -5.78 11.56
CA ASN A 107 3.49 -6.58 12.78
C ASN A 107 2.88 -5.83 13.98
N GLU A 108 2.99 -4.51 14.10
CA GLU A 108 2.42 -3.77 15.24
C GLU A 108 1.09 -3.06 14.93
N ILE A 109 0.78 -2.77 13.66
CA ILE A 109 -0.55 -2.28 13.20
C ILE A 109 -1.10 -3.24 12.13
N ASN A 110 -0.89 -4.54 12.30
CA ASN A 110 -1.23 -5.48 11.25
C ASN A 110 -2.73 -5.79 11.27
N ILE A 111 -3.47 -5.02 10.48
CA ILE A 111 -4.75 -5.48 9.93
C ILE A 111 -4.55 -6.85 9.24
N PHE A 112 -3.34 -7.20 8.74
CA PHE A 112 -3.04 -8.54 8.21
C PHE A 112 -2.68 -9.60 9.28
N TYR A 113 -2.26 -9.28 10.52
CA TYR A 113 -2.06 -10.30 11.59
C TYR A 113 -3.40 -10.74 12.15
N ILE A 114 -4.43 -9.90 12.06
CA ILE A 114 -5.80 -10.30 12.39
C ILE A 114 -6.25 -11.46 11.49
N LEU A 115 -5.62 -11.61 10.32
CA LEU A 115 -5.98 -12.54 9.26
C LEU A 115 -4.91 -13.59 8.96
N ASN A 116 -3.91 -13.77 9.84
CA ASN A 116 -3.04 -14.95 9.81
C ASN A 116 -3.80 -16.19 10.34
N GLU A 117 -4.97 -16.47 9.77
CA GLU A 117 -5.40 -17.85 9.63
C GLU A 117 -4.58 -18.42 8.47
N GLU A 118 -3.69 -19.35 8.80
CA GLU A 118 -2.95 -20.15 7.85
C GLU A 118 -3.93 -20.62 6.76
N ASN A 119 -3.74 -20.17 5.51
CA ASN A 119 -4.46 -20.51 4.27
C ASN A 119 -5.40 -19.48 3.62
N THR A 120 -5.53 -18.23 4.10
CA THR A 120 -6.30 -17.21 3.35
C THR A 120 -5.45 -16.52 2.27
N PRO A 121 -5.86 -16.48 0.98
CA PRO A 121 -5.12 -15.75 -0.07
C PRO A 121 -4.96 -14.26 0.28
N GLN A 122 -3.75 -13.72 0.13
CA GLN A 122 -3.43 -12.32 0.46
C GLN A 122 -4.33 -11.29 -0.26
N ASP A 123 -4.83 -11.63 -1.46
CA ASP A 123 -5.72 -10.78 -2.23
C ASP A 123 -7.12 -10.66 -1.61
N GLU A 124 -7.64 -11.72 -1.00
CA GLU A 124 -8.94 -11.69 -0.30
C GLU A 124 -8.87 -10.86 0.97
N ILE A 125 -7.76 -10.97 1.71
CA ILE A 125 -7.48 -10.16 2.90
C ILE A 125 -7.45 -8.67 2.51
N LEU A 126 -6.77 -8.34 1.41
CA LEU A 126 -6.66 -6.97 0.94
C LEU A 126 -8.03 -6.41 0.50
N GLN A 127 -8.82 -7.18 -0.25
CA GLN A 127 -10.17 -6.77 -0.65
C GLN A 127 -11.09 -6.57 0.56
N LYS A 128 -11.03 -7.46 1.56
CA LYS A 128 -11.75 -7.31 2.83
C LYS A 128 -11.30 -6.05 3.58
N ALA A 129 -10.00 -5.77 3.63
CA ALA A 129 -9.45 -4.56 4.25
C ALA A 129 -9.87 -3.28 3.54
N ILE A 130 -9.87 -3.26 2.21
CA ILE A 130 -10.33 -2.11 1.40
C ILE A 130 -11.83 -1.88 1.63
N LYS A 131 -12.64 -2.93 1.57
CA LYS A 131 -14.09 -2.83 1.79
C LYS A 131 -14.39 -2.32 3.20
N PHE A 132 -13.75 -2.89 4.22
CA PHE A 132 -13.86 -2.40 5.59
C PHE A 132 -13.42 -0.95 5.73
N PHE A 133 -12.28 -0.57 5.16
CA PHE A 133 -11.78 0.80 5.23
C PHE A 133 -12.78 1.79 4.61
N ASN A 134 -13.43 1.41 3.51
CA ASN A 134 -14.46 2.23 2.88
C ASN A 134 -15.72 2.40 3.74
N GLU A 135 -16.05 1.39 4.57
CA GLU A 135 -17.16 1.41 5.53
C GLU A 135 -16.86 2.21 6.82
N LEU A 136 -15.60 2.59 7.07
CA LEU A 136 -15.26 3.45 8.20
C LEU A 136 -15.85 4.85 8.04
N ASP A 137 -16.20 5.47 9.17
CA ASP A 137 -16.50 6.90 9.19
C ASP A 137 -15.26 7.72 8.82
N GLU A 138 -15.49 8.92 8.30
CA GLU A 138 -14.43 9.80 7.79
C GLU A 138 -13.35 10.10 8.83
N PHE A 139 -13.72 10.26 10.10
CA PHE A 139 -12.75 10.53 11.15
C PHE A 139 -11.88 9.30 11.46
N SER A 140 -12.49 8.11 11.54
CA SER A 140 -11.76 6.84 11.65
C SER A 140 -10.82 6.60 10.46
N LYS A 141 -11.23 6.96 9.23
CA LYS A 141 -10.37 6.91 8.04
C LYS A 141 -9.16 7.81 8.19
N LEU A 142 -9.34 9.06 8.66
CA LEU A 142 -8.23 9.99 8.88
C LEU A 142 -7.22 9.46 9.90
N ILE A 143 -7.69 8.86 11.01
CA ILE A 143 -6.80 8.23 12.00
C ILE A 143 -5.96 7.14 11.33
N VAL A 144 -6.60 6.21 10.62
CA VAL A 144 -5.90 5.10 9.95
C VAL A 144 -4.92 5.61 8.89
N LYS A 145 -5.36 6.58 8.07
CA LYS A 145 -4.50 7.21 7.06
C LYS A 145 -3.28 7.84 7.69
N THR A 146 -3.42 8.57 8.79
CA THR A 146 -2.27 9.22 9.45
C THR A 146 -1.17 8.22 9.89
N PHE A 147 -1.52 6.95 10.16
CA PHE A 147 -0.55 5.91 10.51
C PHE A 147 -0.04 5.10 9.31
N ILE A 148 -0.87 4.88 8.29
CA ILE A 148 -0.64 3.85 7.28
C ILE A 148 -0.47 4.43 5.87
N PHE A 149 -1.08 5.59 5.59
CA PHE A 149 -1.16 6.18 4.26
C PHE A 149 -0.63 7.63 4.26
N GLU A 150 -0.33 8.17 3.07
CA GLU A 150 -0.13 9.61 2.94
C GLU A 150 -1.50 10.30 2.94
N LEU A 151 -1.63 11.38 3.74
CA LEU A 151 -2.81 12.22 3.72
C LEU A 151 -2.87 13.01 2.40
N THR A 152 -4.03 13.00 1.77
CA THR A 152 -4.31 13.79 0.56
C THR A 152 -4.62 15.25 0.92
N PRO A 153 -4.57 16.19 -0.04
CA PRO A 153 -5.01 17.57 0.19
C PRO A 153 -6.45 17.66 0.72
N GLU A 154 -7.33 16.77 0.28
CA GLU A 154 -8.71 16.64 0.75
C GLU A 154 -8.77 16.22 2.21
N ASP A 155 -7.92 15.27 2.62
CA ASP A 155 -7.79 14.84 4.01
C ASP A 155 -7.34 16.01 4.91
N LEU A 156 -6.37 16.82 4.45
CA LEU A 156 -5.88 17.98 5.21
C LEU A 156 -6.95 19.07 5.36
N LYS A 157 -7.74 19.32 4.31
CA LYS A 157 -8.92 20.22 4.38
C LYS A 157 -9.95 19.70 5.38
N LEU A 158 -10.17 18.40 5.39
CA LEU A 158 -11.09 17.77 6.33
C LEU A 158 -10.60 17.89 7.78
N ILE A 159 -9.30 17.69 8.02
CA ILE A 159 -8.68 17.90 9.33
C ILE A 159 -8.79 19.37 9.77
N SER A 160 -8.53 20.32 8.88
CA SER A 160 -8.72 21.75 9.15
C SER A 160 -10.15 22.05 9.61
N LYS A 161 -11.16 21.49 8.92
CA LYS A 161 -12.56 21.60 9.32
C LYS A 161 -12.86 20.97 10.67
N TYR A 162 -12.37 19.75 10.94
CA TYR A 162 -12.61 19.05 12.21
C TYR A 162 -11.95 19.73 13.41
N THR A 163 -10.75 20.28 13.21
CA THR A 163 -9.94 20.88 14.28
C THR A 163 -10.16 22.38 14.44
N ASN A 164 -10.91 23.00 13.52
CA ASN A 164 -11.05 24.45 13.41
C ASN A 164 -9.68 25.19 13.34
N LYS A 165 -8.66 24.51 12.78
CA LYS A 165 -7.34 25.09 12.55
C LYS A 165 -7.25 25.63 11.12
N PRO A 166 -6.51 26.73 10.89
CA PRO A 166 -6.16 27.16 9.53
C PRO A 166 -5.47 26.03 8.77
N ILE A 167 -5.77 25.89 7.48
CA ILE A 167 -5.24 24.82 6.64
C ILE A 167 -3.71 24.85 6.55
N GLU A 168 -3.12 26.04 6.57
CA GLU A 168 -1.67 26.26 6.56
C GLU A 168 -1.01 25.69 7.82
N LYS A 169 -1.69 25.80 8.97
CA LYS A 169 -1.22 25.22 10.23
C LYS A 169 -1.28 23.69 10.19
N VAL A 170 -2.36 23.13 9.63
CA VAL A 170 -2.51 21.68 9.47
C VAL A 170 -1.46 21.10 8.54
N ILE A 171 -1.19 21.77 7.41
CA ILE A 171 -0.13 21.39 6.47
C ILE A 171 1.22 21.38 7.18
N LYS A 172 1.55 22.46 7.89
CA LYS A 172 2.82 22.57 8.62
C LYS A 172 2.98 21.47 9.68
N GLU A 173 1.95 21.22 10.48
CA GLU A 173 1.96 20.13 11.48
C GLU A 173 2.17 18.76 10.80
N TYR A 174 1.53 18.52 9.66
CA TYR A 174 1.70 17.28 8.90
C TYR A 174 3.12 17.14 8.32
N GLU A 175 3.70 18.19 7.75
CA GLU A 175 5.08 18.21 7.25
C GLU A 175 6.11 17.93 8.36
N GLU A 176 5.89 18.47 9.56
CA GLU A 176 6.72 18.18 10.73
C GLU A 176 6.67 16.69 11.11
N ILE A 177 5.48 16.08 11.03
CA ILE A 177 5.31 14.63 11.26
C ILE A 177 6.06 13.83 10.20
N LEU A 178 5.91 14.17 8.91
CA LEU A 178 6.63 13.51 7.81
C LEU A 178 8.15 13.62 7.98
N SER A 179 8.65 14.79 8.41
CA SER A 179 10.07 14.99 8.71
C SER A 179 10.57 14.10 9.85
N LYS A 180 9.80 13.99 10.94
CA LYS A 180 10.14 13.08 12.07
C LYS A 180 10.18 11.63 11.60
N VAL A 181 9.15 11.20 10.88
CA VAL A 181 9.04 9.83 10.33
C VAL A 181 10.21 9.52 9.39
N SER A 182 10.53 10.44 8.46
CA SER A 182 11.68 10.33 7.56
C SER A 182 13.01 10.18 8.31
N LYS A 183 13.23 10.97 9.38
CA LYS A 183 14.43 10.83 10.23
C LYS A 183 14.50 9.47 10.92
N LYS A 184 13.37 8.94 11.41
CA LYS A 184 13.32 7.59 12.00
C LYS A 184 13.64 6.53 10.94
N TYR A 185 13.13 6.67 9.73
CA TYR A 185 13.45 5.80 8.60
C TYR A 185 14.94 5.80 8.24
N GLN A 186 15.56 6.98 8.14
CA GLN A 186 17.00 7.09 7.88
C GLN A 186 17.84 6.43 8.98
N LYS A 187 17.47 6.62 10.26
CA LYS A 187 18.12 5.95 11.39
C LYS A 187 17.99 4.43 11.30
N ARG A 188 16.79 3.94 10.97
CA ARG A 188 16.50 2.51 10.78
C ARG A 188 17.37 1.93 9.66
N LYS A 189 17.42 2.58 8.50
CA LYS A 189 18.21 2.16 7.33
C LYS A 189 19.70 2.00 7.67
N LYS A 190 20.30 3.01 8.29
CA LYS A 190 21.71 2.96 8.74
C LYS A 190 21.97 1.81 9.71
N LEU A 191 21.02 1.54 10.60
CA LEU A 191 21.14 0.43 11.56
C LEU A 191 21.08 -0.93 10.86
N ILE A 192 20.21 -1.11 9.87
CA ILE A 192 20.13 -2.34 9.07
C ILE A 192 21.42 -2.58 8.29
N GLU A 193 21.93 -1.56 7.61
CA GLU A 193 23.22 -1.63 6.90
C GLU A 193 24.33 -2.08 7.85
N SER A 194 24.36 -1.51 9.07
CA SER A 194 25.33 -1.90 10.10
C SER A 194 25.13 -3.32 10.66
N ILE A 195 23.91 -3.86 10.62
CA ILE A 195 23.58 -5.22 11.06
C ILE A 195 24.03 -6.22 10.00
N ASN A 196 23.77 -5.93 8.72
CA ASN A 196 24.16 -6.79 7.61
C ASN A 196 25.68 -6.96 7.52
N GLN A 197 26.44 -5.92 7.88
CA GLN A 197 27.90 -5.99 7.96
C GLN A 197 28.39 -6.74 9.20
N LYS A 198 27.76 -6.51 10.37
CA LYS A 198 28.14 -7.15 11.63
C LYS A 198 26.92 -7.32 12.54
N PRO A 199 26.27 -8.50 12.52
CA PRO A 199 25.09 -8.75 13.33
C PRO A 199 25.45 -8.80 14.81
N SER A 200 24.59 -8.22 15.64
CA SER A 200 24.73 -8.22 17.10
C SER A 200 23.35 -8.16 17.74
N ARG A 201 23.15 -8.92 18.81
CA ARG A 201 21.90 -8.95 19.58
C ARG A 201 21.46 -7.55 20.03
N SER A 202 22.42 -6.72 20.46
CA SER A 202 22.14 -5.32 20.86
C SER A 202 21.65 -4.46 19.68
N LYS A 203 22.19 -4.65 18.48
CA LYS A 203 21.74 -3.92 17.28
C LYS A 203 20.36 -4.39 16.83
N LEU A 204 20.09 -5.69 16.90
CA LEU A 204 18.77 -6.26 16.60
C LEU A 204 17.71 -5.76 17.59
N GLU A 205 18.04 -5.66 18.88
CA GLU A 205 17.14 -5.07 19.89
C GLU A 205 16.91 -3.58 19.65
N LYS A 206 17.94 -2.81 19.28
CA LYS A 206 17.77 -1.41 18.87
C LYS A 206 16.88 -1.28 17.63
N LEU A 207 17.01 -2.18 16.65
CA LEU A 207 16.20 -2.17 15.43
C LEU A 207 14.73 -2.41 15.71
N LYS A 208 14.41 -3.33 16.64
CA LYS A 208 13.05 -3.59 17.10
C LYS A 208 12.40 -2.38 17.77
N ARG A 209 13.19 -1.49 18.38
CA ARG A 209 12.68 -0.30 19.10
C ARG A 209 12.46 0.93 18.21
N ILE A 210 13.02 0.97 16.99
CA ILE A 210 12.81 2.09 16.08
C ILE A 210 11.46 1.90 15.38
N ASN A 211 10.40 2.49 15.95
CA ASN A 211 9.09 2.59 15.32
C ASN A 211 9.08 3.75 14.33
N THR A 212 8.98 3.47 13.04
CA THR A 212 8.97 4.48 11.98
C THR A 212 7.61 5.13 11.76
N LEU A 213 6.55 4.60 12.38
CA LEU A 213 5.22 5.16 12.29
C LEU A 213 5.14 6.50 13.04
N CYS A 214 4.10 7.25 12.70
CA CYS A 214 3.69 8.42 13.46
C CYS A 214 3.47 8.05 14.94
N SER A 215 3.85 8.92 15.87
CA SER A 215 3.52 8.68 17.27
C SER A 215 2.06 9.00 17.54
N TYR A 216 1.47 8.41 18.59
CA TYR A 216 0.09 8.74 18.97
C TYR A 216 -0.06 10.23 19.35
N SER A 217 1.01 10.85 19.86
CA SER A 217 1.06 12.28 20.14
C SER A 217 1.01 13.11 18.85
N ASP A 218 1.75 12.71 17.83
CA ASP A 218 1.73 13.39 16.52
C ASP A 218 0.31 13.33 15.90
N VAL A 219 -0.35 12.17 15.95
CA VAL A 219 -1.72 12.00 15.43
C VAL A 219 -2.74 12.76 16.28
N ALA A 220 -2.61 12.73 17.60
CA ALA A 220 -3.45 13.48 18.52
C ALA A 220 -3.39 14.98 18.23
N ASN A 221 -2.17 15.52 18.08
CA ASN A 221 -1.95 16.93 17.78
C ASN A 221 -2.55 17.31 16.42
N LEU A 222 -2.28 16.51 15.38
CA LEU A 222 -2.78 16.77 14.04
C LEU A 222 -4.31 16.76 13.97
N LEU A 223 -4.94 15.75 14.58
CA LEU A 223 -6.38 15.53 14.53
C LEU A 223 -7.17 16.27 15.62
N GLY A 224 -6.49 17.02 16.50
CA GLY A 224 -7.14 17.79 17.57
C GLY A 224 -7.85 16.91 18.62
N ILE A 225 -7.33 15.71 18.87
CA ILE A 225 -7.86 14.77 19.86
C ILE A 225 -6.80 14.41 20.90
N THR A 226 -7.19 13.73 21.97
CA THR A 226 -6.23 13.26 22.98
C THR A 226 -5.50 12.00 22.53
N VAL A 227 -4.29 11.79 23.04
CA VAL A 227 -3.52 10.54 22.83
C VAL A 227 -4.32 9.30 23.24
N SER A 228 -5.10 9.40 24.33
CA SER A 228 -6.00 8.35 24.77
C SER A 228 -7.07 8.03 23.72
N ASN A 229 -7.69 9.07 23.15
CA ASN A 229 -8.71 8.91 22.11
C ASN A 229 -8.15 8.31 20.82
N VAL A 230 -6.88 8.59 20.46
CA VAL A 230 -6.20 7.91 19.35
C VAL A 230 -6.14 6.40 19.61
N GLY A 231 -5.65 6.00 20.79
CA GLY A 231 -5.54 4.59 21.17
C GLY A 231 -6.89 3.87 21.23
N VAL A 232 -7.91 4.50 21.82
CA VAL A 232 -9.28 3.97 21.88
C VAL A 232 -9.87 3.80 20.48
N SER A 233 -9.66 4.79 19.60
CA SER A 233 -10.18 4.74 18.22
C SER A 233 -9.52 3.63 17.42
N LEU A 234 -8.19 3.50 17.48
CA LEU A 234 -7.46 2.41 16.86
C LEU A 234 -7.92 1.04 17.36
N LYS A 235 -8.12 0.90 18.68
CA LYS A 235 -8.66 -0.33 19.27
C LYS A 235 -10.05 -0.65 18.72
N ARG A 236 -10.95 0.33 18.69
CA ARG A 236 -12.32 0.16 18.14
C ARG A 236 -12.30 -0.21 16.67
N ILE A 237 -11.47 0.44 15.86
CA ILE A 237 -11.31 0.14 14.43
C ILE A 237 -10.81 -1.29 14.26
N ARG A 238 -9.80 -1.70 15.05
CA ARG A 238 -9.26 -3.04 15.06
C ARG A 238 -10.32 -4.10 15.44
N ASP A 239 -11.11 -3.83 16.46
CA ASP A 239 -12.14 -4.75 16.94
C ASP A 239 -13.30 -4.84 15.92
N LYS A 240 -13.70 -3.72 15.30
CA LYS A 240 -14.64 -3.71 14.17
C LYS A 240 -14.11 -4.52 12.98
N PHE A 241 -12.83 -4.38 12.64
CA PHE A 241 -12.23 -5.14 11.54
C PHE A 241 -12.22 -6.63 11.83
N LYS A 242 -11.85 -7.04 13.05
CA LYS A 242 -11.95 -8.45 13.50
C LYS A 242 -13.35 -9.01 13.27
N ASN A 243 -14.37 -8.30 13.77
CA ASN A 243 -15.75 -8.73 13.61
C ASN A 243 -16.19 -8.79 12.14
N TYR A 244 -15.74 -7.82 11.33
CA TYR A 244 -15.99 -7.80 9.89
C TYR A 244 -15.33 -9.00 9.19
N ALA A 245 -14.10 -9.36 9.56
CA ALA A 245 -13.41 -10.54 9.05
C ALA A 245 -14.13 -11.85 9.43
N TYR A 246 -14.50 -12.02 10.71
CA TYR A 246 -15.16 -13.24 11.21
C TYR A 246 -16.58 -13.45 10.67
N LYS A 247 -17.39 -12.38 10.54
CA LYS A 247 -18.75 -12.49 9.97
C LYS A 247 -18.77 -12.90 8.50
N ASN A 248 -17.71 -12.60 7.76
CA ASN A 248 -17.57 -12.97 6.35
C ASN A 248 -16.83 -14.32 6.16
N LEU A 249 -16.54 -15.05 7.24
CA LEU A 249 -16.01 -16.42 7.23
C LEU A 249 -17.10 -17.49 7.47
N SER A 250 -18.29 -17.09 7.97
CA SER A 250 -19.40 -17.99 8.35
C SER A 250 -20.47 -18.16 7.25
N THR A 251 -20.20 -17.68 6.03
CA THR A 251 -21.05 -17.82 4.84
C THR A 251 -20.38 -18.64 3.73
N LEU A 252 -19.45 -19.51 4.09
CA LEU A 252 -18.88 -20.58 3.26
C LEU A 252 -19.22 -21.93 3.89
#